data_AF-A0AAN7C0T7-F1
#
_entry.id   AF-A0AAN7C0T7-F1
#
_cell.length_a   1.000
_cell.length_b   1.000
_cell.length_c   1.000
_cell.angle_alpha   90.00
_cell.angle_beta   90.00
_cell.angle_gamma   90.00
#
_symmetry.space_group_name_H-M   'P 1'
#
loop_
_entity.id
_entity.type
_entity.pdbx_description
1 polymer ?
#
loop_
_entity_poly.entity_id
_entity_poly.type
_entity_poly.pdbx_seq_one_letter_code
_entity_poly.pdbx_strand_id
1 'polypeptide(L)'
;MIANASIRTPTKGNDVIGLMKQHTDHSPTKRLIGRKIAKALDAQITETVMLRRRIETLEAKVEELQPKKRKKVRLDPNTKFATIEDIVRMQEKAVEGQDEEESEGEGEEEEQASPQPLRRSTRTRKPTTFLDDE
;
A
#
# COMPACT_ATOMS: atom_id res chain seq x y z
N MET A 1 30.18 -27.71 29.69
CA MET A 1 29.00 -26.83 29.72
C MET A 1 29.09 -25.89 28.54
N ILE A 2 28.24 -26.05 27.52
CA ILE A 2 28.21 -25.14 26.37
C ILE A 2 27.42 -23.93 26.84
N ALA A 3 28.09 -22.80 27.01
CA ALA A 3 27.41 -21.55 27.35
C ALA A 3 26.37 -21.25 26.25
N ASN A 4 25.12 -21.04 26.65
CA ASN A 4 24.05 -20.58 25.77
C ASN A 4 24.41 -19.16 25.28
N ALA A 5 25.26 -19.08 24.25
CA ALA A 5 25.47 -17.85 23.53
C ALA A 5 24.13 -17.50 22.88
N SER A 6 23.49 -16.44 23.35
CA SER A 6 22.30 -15.85 22.72
C SER A 6 22.56 -15.74 21.21
N ILE A 7 21.90 -16.58 20.41
CA ILE A 7 22.04 -16.59 18.94
C ILE A 7 21.30 -15.37 18.42
N ARG A 8 21.92 -14.20 18.56
CA ARG A 8 21.44 -12.94 17.99
C ARG A 8 21.80 -12.90 16.51
N THR A 9 20.83 -12.59 15.66
CA THR A 9 21.08 -12.39 14.24
C THR A 9 22.03 -11.20 14.05
N PRO A 10 23.14 -11.37 13.31
CA PRO A 10 24.09 -10.29 13.09
C PRO A 10 23.46 -9.20 12.22
N THR A 11 23.54 -7.95 12.68
CA THR A 11 22.98 -6.79 11.97
C THR A 11 24.00 -6.09 11.09
N LYS A 12 25.29 -6.23 11.40
CA LYS A 12 26.44 -5.64 10.69
C LYS A 12 27.54 -6.68 10.55
N GLY A 13 28.45 -6.52 9.59
CA GLY A 13 29.59 -7.42 9.40
C GLY A 13 30.45 -7.60 10.67
N ASN A 14 30.62 -6.56 11.48
CA ASN A 14 31.34 -6.67 12.75
C ASN A 14 30.68 -7.63 13.75
N ASP A 15 29.35 -7.73 13.74
CA ASP A 15 28.62 -8.67 14.61
C ASP A 15 28.95 -10.12 14.21
N VAL A 16 29.15 -10.39 12.91
CA VAL A 16 29.57 -11.71 12.41
C VAL A 16 30.97 -12.05 12.91
N ILE A 17 31.89 -11.09 12.90
CA ILE A 17 33.26 -11.30 13.40
C ILE A 17 33.23 -11.57 14.91
N GLY A 18 32.42 -10.82 15.67
CA GLY A 18 32.22 -11.04 17.10
C GLY A 18 31.62 -12.41 17.41
N LEU A 19 30.60 -12.82 16.66
CA LEU A 19 29.95 -14.12 16.79
C LEU A 19 30.91 -15.28 16.48
N MET A 20 31.72 -15.14 15.44
CA MET A 20 32.66 -16.18 15.01
C MET A 20 34.01 -16.15 15.76
N LYS A 21 34.24 -15.17 16.64
CA LYS A 21 35.52 -14.97 17.34
C LYS A 21 36.00 -16.25 18.05
N GLN A 22 35.09 -16.87 18.81
CA GLN A 22 35.34 -18.13 19.54
C GLN A 22 35.86 -19.27 18.66
N HIS A 23 35.48 -19.29 17.38
CA HIS A 23 35.86 -20.35 16.43
C HIS A 23 37.03 -19.96 15.51
N THR A 24 37.37 -18.67 15.43
CA THR A 24 38.30 -18.13 14.43
C THR A 24 39.64 -17.68 14.99
N ASP A 25 39.75 -17.39 16.30
CA ASP A 25 40.93 -16.79 16.93
C ASP A 25 42.25 -17.55 16.65
N HIS A 26 42.21 -18.87 16.53
CA HIS A 26 43.39 -19.74 16.52
C HIS A 26 43.92 -20.07 15.11
N SER A 27 43.21 -19.68 14.04
CA SER A 27 43.60 -20.03 12.67
C SER A 27 43.47 -18.83 11.72
N PRO A 28 44.54 -18.44 11.00
CA PRO A 28 44.50 -17.35 10.02
C PRO A 28 43.42 -17.56 8.95
N THR A 29 43.24 -18.79 8.48
CA THR A 29 42.24 -19.17 7.49
C THR A 29 40.82 -18.94 8.01
N LYS A 30 40.55 -19.32 9.26
CA LYS A 30 39.23 -19.12 9.87
C LYS A 30 38.90 -17.64 10.05
N ARG A 31 39.87 -16.82 10.47
CA ARG A 31 39.70 -15.35 10.52
C ARG A 31 39.42 -14.75 9.14
N LEU A 32 40.07 -15.25 8.09
CA LEU A 32 39.81 -14.81 6.73
C LEU A 32 38.37 -15.16 6.29
N ILE A 33 37.91 -16.36 6.59
CA ILE A 33 36.53 -16.79 6.31
C ILE A 33 35.53 -15.88 7.03
N GLY A 34 35.73 -15.62 8.33
CA GLY A 34 34.87 -14.70 9.09
C GLY A 34 34.80 -13.30 8.49
N ARG A 35 35.95 -12.75 8.05
CA ARG A 35 35.98 -11.45 7.35
C ARG A 35 35.27 -11.47 6.00
N LYS A 36 35.38 -12.56 5.23
CA LYS A 36 34.66 -12.72 3.95
C LYS A 36 33.15 -12.76 4.16
N ILE A 37 32.68 -13.50 5.16
CA ILE A 37 31.26 -13.58 5.50
C ILE A 37 30.74 -12.21 5.95
N ALA A 38 31.49 -11.52 6.83
CA ALA A 38 31.14 -10.17 7.26
C ALA A 38 30.98 -9.20 6.07
N LYS A 39 31.95 -9.20 5.14
CA LYS A 39 31.90 -8.37 3.94
C LYS A 39 30.74 -8.73 3.01
N ALA A 40 30.46 -10.03 2.84
CA ALA A 40 29.35 -10.49 2.03
C ALA A 40 28.00 -10.07 2.63
N LEU A 41 27.85 -10.15 3.96
CA LEU A 41 26.66 -9.67 4.66
C LEU A 41 26.45 -8.18 4.45
N ASP A 42 27.50 -7.37 4.64
CA ASP A 42 27.41 -5.92 4.44
C ASP A 42 27.00 -5.57 3.00
N ALA A 43 27.56 -6.26 1.99
CA ALA A 43 27.16 -6.08 0.60
C ALA A 43 25.67 -6.40 0.37
N GLN A 44 25.17 -7.53 0.90
CA GLN A 44 23.77 -7.90 0.79
C GLN A 44 22.83 -6.93 1.52
N ILE A 45 23.23 -6.41 2.68
CA ILE A 45 22.49 -5.38 3.40
C ILE A 45 22.39 -4.12 2.55
N THR A 46 23.50 -3.67 1.96
CA THR A 46 23.48 -2.47 1.10
C THR A 46 22.58 -2.65 -0.11
N GLU A 47 22.65 -3.80 -0.78
CA GLU A 47 21.79 -4.15 -1.91
C GLU A 47 20.30 -4.14 -1.51
N THR A 48 19.97 -4.78 -0.39
CA THR A 48 18.60 -4.81 0.13
C THR A 48 18.06 -3.41 0.44
N VAL A 49 18.87 -2.54 1.04
CA VAL A 49 18.50 -1.15 1.32
C VAL A 49 18.28 -0.37 0.03
N MET A 50 19.13 -0.54 -0.97
CA MET A 50 18.97 0.11 -2.27
C MET A 50 17.71 -0.34 -2.98
N LEU A 51 17.40 -1.64 -2.95
CA LEU A 51 16.17 -2.19 -3.54
C LEU A 51 14.92 -1.68 -2.81
N ARG A 52 14.92 -1.63 -1.47
CA ARG A 52 13.81 -1.06 -0.69
C ARG A 52 13.55 0.40 -1.05
N ARG A 53 14.61 1.21 -1.11
CA ARG A 53 14.50 2.60 -1.57
C ARG A 53 13.94 2.69 -2.97
N ARG A 54 14.35 1.79 -3.87
CA ARG A 54 13.81 1.76 -5.23
C ARG A 54 12.32 1.43 -5.23
N ILE A 55 11.89 0.45 -4.44
CA ILE A 55 10.47 0.10 -4.27
C ILE A 55 9.71 1.32 -3.77
N GLU A 56 10.15 1.96 -2.68
CA GLU A 56 9.51 3.16 -2.13
C GLU A 56 9.37 4.27 -3.19
N THR A 57 10.41 4.50 -4.01
CA THR A 57 10.35 5.52 -5.07
C THR A 57 9.37 5.14 -6.19
N LEU A 58 9.20 3.86 -6.48
CA LEU A 58 8.27 3.39 -7.50
C LEU A 58 6.84 3.42 -6.98
N GLU A 59 6.63 3.03 -5.72
CA GLU A 59 5.34 3.11 -5.04
C GLU A 59 4.85 4.56 -4.97
N ALA A 60 5.72 5.50 -4.62
CA ALA A 60 5.38 6.93 -4.63
C ALA A 60 4.96 7.43 -6.02
N LYS A 61 5.66 6.99 -7.09
CA LYS A 61 5.28 7.33 -8.47
C LYS A 61 3.96 6.70 -8.89
N VAL A 62 3.70 5.46 -8.47
CA VAL A 62 2.42 4.80 -8.73
C VAL A 62 1.30 5.54 -8.02
N GLU A 63 1.51 5.96 -6.76
CA GLU A 63 0.54 6.74 -6.00
C GLU A 63 0.27 8.11 -6.65
N GLU A 64 1.30 8.77 -7.17
CA GLU A 64 1.15 10.04 -7.90
C GLU A 64 0.37 9.88 -9.21
N LEU A 65 0.66 8.83 -9.98
CA LEU A 65 -0.02 8.53 -11.24
C LEU A 65 -1.43 7.94 -11.04
N GLN A 66 -1.72 7.39 -9.86
CA GLN A 66 -3.01 6.79 -9.59
C GLN A 66 -4.08 7.90 -9.51
N PRO A 67 -5.13 7.84 -10.35
CA PRO A 67 -6.14 8.87 -10.34
C PRO A 67 -6.89 8.87 -9.01
N LYS A 68 -6.86 10.00 -8.30
CA LYS A 68 -7.53 10.20 -7.00
C LYS A 68 -9.04 9.89 -7.04
N LYS A 69 -9.67 10.03 -8.21
CA LYS A 69 -11.09 9.73 -8.45
C LYS A 69 -11.22 8.76 -9.62
N ARG A 70 -12.21 7.85 -9.54
CA ARG A 70 -12.51 6.90 -10.62
C ARG A 70 -13.02 7.68 -11.85
N LYS A 71 -12.46 7.39 -13.03
CA LYS A 71 -12.95 7.97 -14.29
C LYS A 71 -14.37 7.50 -14.58
N LYS A 72 -15.23 8.41 -15.04
CA LYS A 72 -16.62 8.11 -15.40
C LYS A 72 -16.66 7.36 -16.73
N VAL A 73 -17.47 6.30 -16.80
CA VAL A 73 -17.78 5.61 -18.06
C VAL A 73 -18.65 6.54 -18.92
N ARG A 74 -18.21 6.82 -20.16
CA ARG A 74 -19.04 7.54 -21.13
C ARG A 74 -20.14 6.59 -21.60
N LEU A 75 -21.39 6.97 -21.38
CA LEU A 75 -22.57 6.20 -21.77
C LEU A 75 -23.21 6.79 -23.02
N ASP A 76 -23.81 5.93 -23.83
CA ASP A 76 -24.68 6.35 -24.92
C ASP A 76 -25.93 7.03 -24.33
N PRO A 77 -26.32 8.23 -24.79
CA PRO A 77 -27.53 8.92 -24.31
C PRO A 77 -28.82 8.08 -24.44
N ASN A 78 -28.82 7.04 -25.28
CA ASN A 78 -29.97 6.16 -25.46
C ASN A 78 -30.03 5.00 -24.46
N THR A 79 -28.97 4.76 -23.68
CA THR A 79 -28.93 3.68 -22.68
C THR A 79 -29.01 4.25 -21.26
N LYS A 80 -29.80 3.59 -20.41
CA LYS A 80 -30.02 4.05 -19.02
C LYS A 80 -28.90 3.62 -18.06
N PHE A 81 -28.21 2.53 -18.38
CA PHE A 81 -27.19 1.92 -17.52
C PHE A 81 -25.96 1.51 -18.33
N ALA A 82 -24.79 1.54 -17.68
CA ALA A 82 -23.55 0.98 -18.20
C ALA A 82 -23.63 -0.55 -18.26
N THR A 83 -23.22 -1.14 -19.37
CA THR A 83 -22.97 -2.59 -19.41
C THR A 83 -21.57 -2.91 -18.89
N ILE A 84 -21.34 -4.18 -18.53
CA ILE A 84 -20.01 -4.64 -18.08
C ILE A 84 -18.97 -4.45 -19.20
N GLU A 85 -19.37 -4.66 -20.45
CA GLU A 85 -18.48 -4.45 -21.61
C GLU A 85 -18.03 -2.99 -21.73
N ASP A 86 -18.92 -2.03 -21.49
CA ASP A 86 -18.57 -0.61 -21.54
C ASP A 86 -17.55 -0.23 -20.46
N ILE A 87 -17.65 -0.86 -19.28
CA ILE A 87 -16.70 -0.67 -18.18
C ILE A 87 -15.33 -1.23 -18.56
N VAL A 88 -15.28 -2.45 -19.11
CA VAL A 88 -14.02 -3.12 -19.50
C VAL A 88 -13.34 -2.33 -20.61
N ARG A 89 -14.07 -1.96 -21.67
CA ARG A 89 -13.52 -1.15 -22.77
C ARG A 89 -12.99 0.20 -22.31
N MET A 90 -13.64 0.82 -21.31
CA MET A 90 -13.16 2.07 -20.73
C MET A 90 -11.87 1.86 -19.92
N GLN A 91 -11.77 0.77 -19.17
CA GLN A 91 -10.56 0.43 -18.42
C GLN A 91 -9.39 0.15 -19.35
N GLU A 92 -9.59 -0.61 -20.43
CA GLU A 92 -8.56 -0.89 -21.45
C GLU A 92 -8.08 0.41 -22.11
N LYS A 93 -9.01 1.27 -22.55
CA LYS A 93 -8.66 2.59 -23.10
C LYS A 93 -7.99 3.52 -22.10
N ALA A 94 -8.32 3.42 -20.81
CA ALA A 94 -7.67 4.22 -19.78
C ALA A 94 -6.22 3.77 -19.51
N VAL A 95 -5.89 2.51 -19.80
CA VAL A 95 -4.52 1.99 -19.77
C VAL A 95 -3.75 2.43 -21.03
N GLU A 96 -4.39 2.41 -22.20
CA GLU A 96 -3.77 2.79 -23.48
C GLU A 96 -3.63 4.31 -23.68
N GLY A 97 -4.59 5.11 -23.21
CA GLY A 97 -4.63 6.57 -23.38
C GLY A 97 -3.86 7.37 -22.33
N GLN A 98 -3.13 6.72 -21.41
CA GLN A 98 -2.23 7.39 -20.47
C GLN A 98 -1.00 8.03 -21.14
N ASP A 99 -0.74 7.69 -22.40
CA ASP A 99 0.38 8.26 -23.17
C ASP A 99 0.01 9.55 -23.95
N GLU A 100 -1.27 9.94 -24.06
CA GLU A 100 -1.67 10.99 -25.03
C GLU A 100 -2.48 12.19 -24.52
N GLU A 101 -3.09 12.21 -23.31
CA GLU A 101 -3.97 13.33 -22.93
C GLU A 101 -3.72 13.95 -21.54
N GLU A 102 -2.69 14.82 -21.46
CA GLU A 102 -2.74 16.05 -20.66
C GLU A 102 -3.22 17.20 -21.56
N SER A 103 -4.53 17.39 -21.73
CA SER A 103 -5.07 18.69 -22.14
C SER A 103 -6.57 18.79 -21.85
N GLU A 104 -6.87 19.74 -20.97
CA GLU A 104 -8.13 20.51 -20.88
C GLU A 104 -9.41 19.80 -20.38
N GLY A 105 -9.75 20.17 -19.15
CA GLY A 105 -11.05 19.92 -18.54
C GLY A 105 -11.13 20.60 -17.17
N GLU A 106 -10.96 21.93 -17.15
CA GLU A 106 -11.27 22.77 -16.00
C GLU A 106 -12.73 22.54 -15.57
N GLY A 107 -12.93 22.40 -14.26
CA GLY A 107 -14.24 22.14 -13.67
C GLY A 107 -14.16 22.23 -12.15
N GLU A 108 -14.02 23.48 -11.69
CA GLU A 108 -14.50 24.10 -10.45
C GLU A 108 -14.52 23.29 -9.14
N GLU A 109 -13.88 23.88 -8.13
CA GLU A 109 -13.85 23.49 -6.73
C GLU A 109 -15.19 23.76 -6.01
N GLU A 110 -15.24 23.40 -4.71
CA GLU A 110 -16.32 23.59 -3.72
C GLU A 110 -17.26 22.36 -3.56
N GLU A 111 -17.61 21.86 -2.37
CA GLU A 111 -17.37 22.25 -0.98
C GLU A 111 -17.72 21.03 -0.08
N GLN A 112 -17.42 21.14 1.21
CA GLN A 112 -17.29 20.08 2.21
C GLN A 112 -18.55 19.23 2.44
N ALA A 113 -18.40 17.90 2.46
CA ALA A 113 -19.46 16.96 2.81
C ALA A 113 -19.66 16.88 4.34
N SER A 114 -20.59 17.67 4.87
CA SER A 114 -21.17 17.43 6.19
C SER A 114 -22.12 16.21 6.14
N PRO A 115 -22.15 15.33 7.17
CA PRO A 115 -23.02 14.15 7.15
C PRO A 115 -24.50 14.54 7.24
N GLN A 116 -25.30 14.08 6.28
CA GLN A 116 -26.73 14.38 6.18
C GLN A 116 -27.53 13.83 7.37
N PRO A 117 -28.50 14.57 7.94
CA PRO A 117 -29.30 14.09 9.06
C PRO A 117 -30.34 13.04 8.62
N LEU A 118 -30.54 12.03 9.47
CA LEU A 118 -31.58 11.00 9.32
C LEU A 118 -32.98 11.64 9.28
N ARG A 119 -33.73 11.36 8.22
CA ARG A 119 -35.13 11.81 8.04
C ARG A 119 -36.04 11.12 9.05
N ARG A 120 -36.14 11.64 10.27
CA ARG A 120 -37.15 11.23 11.25
C ARG A 120 -38.40 12.09 11.07
N SER A 121 -39.55 11.44 10.85
CA SER A 121 -40.84 12.14 10.85
C SER A 121 -41.11 12.72 12.24
N THR A 122 -41.30 14.04 12.32
CA THR A 122 -41.58 14.78 13.58
C THR A 122 -43.05 14.68 14.00
N ARG A 123 -43.86 13.91 13.29
CA ARG A 123 -45.30 13.82 13.55
C ARG A 123 -45.58 12.93 14.76
N THR A 124 -45.90 13.54 15.89
CA THR A 124 -46.38 12.83 17.09
C THR A 124 -47.72 12.16 16.77
N ARG A 125 -47.72 10.83 16.65
CA ARG A 125 -48.96 10.06 16.53
C ARG A 125 -49.59 9.96 17.91
N LYS A 126 -50.81 10.45 18.09
CA LYS A 126 -51.59 10.19 19.31
C LYS A 126 -52.00 8.72 19.32
N PRO A 127 -51.83 7.99 20.44
CA PRO A 127 -52.29 6.61 20.53
C PRO A 127 -53.82 6.60 20.52
N THR A 128 -54.42 5.73 19.70
CA THR A 128 -55.86 5.46 19.74
C THR A 128 -56.11 4.56 20.94
N THR A 129 -56.83 5.05 21.94
CA THR A 129 -57.37 4.20 23.02
C THR A 129 -58.42 3.28 22.41
N PHE A 130 -58.18 1.97 22.44
CA PHE A 130 -59.22 0.98 22.15
C PHE A 130 -60.21 1.02 23.32
N LEU A 131 -61.47 1.35 23.03
CA LEU A 131 -62.60 1.07 23.93
C LEU A 131 -63.06 -0.34 23.56
N ASP A 132 -62.95 -1.26 24.51
CA ASP A 132 -63.56 -2.59 24.39
C ASP A 132 -65.04 -2.44 24.78
N ASP A 133 -65.95 -2.65 23.83
CA ASP A 133 -67.39 -2.75 24.10
C ASP A 133 -67.72 -4.20 24.52
N GLU A 134 -68.55 -4.31 25.58
CA GLU A 134 -68.95 -5.52 26.33
C GLU A 134 -69.61 -6.64 25.52
#